data_AF-A0A0G0FWW4-F1
#
_entry.id   AF-A0A0G0FWW4-F1
#
_cell.length_a   1.000
_cell.length_b   1.000
_cell.length_c   1.000
_cell.angle_alpha   90.00
_cell.angle_beta   90.00
_cell.angle_gamma   90.00
#
_symmetry.space_group_name_H-M   'P 1'
#
loop_
_entity.id
_entity.type
_entity.pdbx_description
1 polymer ?
#
loop_
_entity_poly.entity_id
_entity_poly.type
_entity_poly.pdbx_seq_one_letter_code
_entity_poly.pdbx_strand_id
1 'polypeptide(L)' 'MSQITPVGVLADVAPTILKIMGLKKPDTMTGGSLI' A
#
# COMPACT_ATOMS: atom_id res chain seq x y z
N MET A 1 -8.58 -13.74 18.18
CA MET A 1 -7.14 -13.53 17.96
C MET A 1 -6.95 -12.12 17.45
N SER A 2 -5.92 -11.44 17.95
CA SER A 2 -5.56 -10.03 17.72
C SER A 2 -5.84 -9.55 16.29
N GLN A 3 -6.63 -8.49 16.16
CA GLN A 3 -6.78 -7.72 14.93
C GLN A 3 -5.51 -6.86 14.78
N ILE A 4 -4.38 -7.52 14.50
CA ILE A 4 -3.13 -6.85 14.19
C ILE A 4 -3.37 -6.22 12.83
N THR A 5 -3.72 -4.93 12.79
CA THR A 5 -3.58 -4.15 11.55
C THR A 5 -2.15 -4.38 11.08
N PRO A 6 -1.92 -4.87 9.85
CA PRO A 6 -0.58 -5.00 9.31
C PRO A 6 0.10 -3.65 9.53
N VAL A 7 1.20 -3.64 10.29
CA VAL A 7 2.01 -2.43 10.40
C VAL A 7 2.60 -2.24 9.02
N GLY A 8 1.98 -1.37 8.23
CA GLY A 8 2.47 -1.00 6.91
C GLY A 8 3.92 -0.55 7.00
N VAL A 9 4.72 -0.93 6.01
CA VAL A 9 6.10 -0.48 5.89
C VAL A 9 6.16 0.75 5.01
N LEU A 10 7.27 1.50 5.05
CA LEU A 10 7.41 2.73 4.27
C LEU A 10 7.20 2.53 2.76
N ALA A 11 7.47 1.32 2.24
CA ALA A 11 7.24 0.97 0.84
C ALA A 11 5.75 1.00 0.44
N ASP A 12 4.82 0.89 1.39
CA ASP A 12 3.37 0.82 1.15
C ASP A 12 2.72 2.20 0.94
N VAL A 13 3.44 3.27 1.26
CA VAL A 13 2.92 4.65 1.19
C VAL A 13 2.64 5.06 -0.26
N ALA A 14 3.60 4.88 -1.17
CA ALA A 14 3.44 5.26 -2.57
C ALA A 14 2.31 4.47 -3.28
N PRO A 15 2.23 3.12 -3.16
CA PRO A 15 1.08 2.34 -3.64
C PRO A 15 -0.28 2.83 -3.10
N THR A 16 -0.34 3.20 -1.82
CA THR A 16 -1.55 3.72 -1.18
C THR A 16 -2.00 5.05 -1.80
N ILE A 17 -1.05 5.97 -2.05
CA ILE A 17 -1.34 7.25 -2.71
C ILE A 17 -1.86 7.02 -4.13
N LEU A 18 -1.21 6.14 -4.91
CA LEU A 18 -1.66 5.81 -6.27
C LEU A 18 -3.09 5.27 -6.27
N LYS A 19 -3.44 4.41 -5.29
CA LYS A 19 -4.79 3.88 -5.11
C LYS A 19 -5.82 4.98 -4.85
N ILE A 20 -5.51 5.93 -3.95
CA ILE A 20 -6.37 7.09 -3.66
C ILE A 20 -6.57 7.97 -4.90
N MET A 21 -5.51 8.15 -5.69
CA MET A 21 -5.55 8.94 -6.92
C MET A 21 -6.21 8.21 -8.11
N GLY A 22 -6.59 6.93 -7.97
CA GLY A 22 -7.14 6.13 -9.06
C GLY A 22 -6.13 5.80 -10.17
N LEU A 23 -4.84 5.87 -9.86
CA LEU A 23 -3.75 5.57 -10.79
C LEU A 23 -3.32 4.09 -10.69
N LYS A 24 -2.85 3.52 -11.81
CA LYS A 24 -2.33 2.15 -11.83
C LYS A 24 -0.98 2.07 -11.12
N LYS A 25 -0.81 1.10 -10.22
CA LYS A 25 0.48 0.76 -9.62
C LYS A 25 1.36 0.05 -10.66
N PRO A 26 2.62 0.47 -10.89
CA PRO A 26 3.55 -0.24 -11.78
C PRO A 26 4.05 -1.55 -11.15
N ASP A 27 4.41 -2.52 -11.99
CA ASP A 27 4.87 -3.85 -11.55
C ASP A 27 6.21 -3.82 -10.78
N THR A 28 6.98 -2.75 -10.94
CA THR A 28 8.25 -2.54 -10.23
C THR A 28 8.06 -2.10 -8.77
N MET A 29 6.87 -1.65 -8.36
CA MET A 29 6.60 -1.27 -6.97
C MET A 29 6.29 -2.51 -6.14
N THR A 30 7.11 -2.76 -5.12
CA THR A 30 6.99 -3.94 -4.24
C THR A 30 6.01 -3.76 -3.10
N GLY A 31 5.72 -2.52 -2.67
CA GLY A 31 4.77 -2.23 -1.60
C GLY A 31 3.31 -2.49 -1.98
N GLY A 32 2.46 -2.69 -0.97
CA GLY A 32 1.01 -2.86 -1.08
C GLY A 32 0.24 -1.59 -0.71
N SER A 33 -1.01 -1.47 -1.18
CA SER A 33 -1.92 -0.44 -0.65
C SER A 33 -2.36 -0.82 0.75
N LEU A 34 -2.38 0.14 1.67
CA LEU A 34 -2.85 -0.06 3.06
C LEU A 34 -4.37 0.03 3.21
N ILE A 35 -5.07 0.44 2.14
CA ILE A 35 -6.54 0.56 2.06
C ILE A 35 -7.09 0.01 0.74
#